data_AF-A0A6N9IU95-F1
#
_entry.id   AF-A0A6N9IU95-F1
#
_cell.length_a   1.000
_cell.length_b   1.000
_cell.length_c   1.000
_cell.angle_alpha   90.00
_cell.angle_beta   90.00
_cell.angle_gamma   90.00
#
_symmetry.space_group_name_H-M   'P 1'
#
loop_
_entity.id
_entity.type
_entity.pdbx_description
1 polymer ?
#
loop_
_entity_poly.entity_id
_entity_poly.type
_entity_poly.pdbx_seq_one_letter_code
_entity_poly.pdbx_strand_id
1 'polypeptide(L)'
;MRKPSGADPRKRKGLIIVNTGDGKGKSTASFGLAVRAAGNKMNVFIMQFMKGQWKAGERKSFEKLAPYIEFEAMGDGFTWDTNNIEKDMITARKAFEVAKKKLLSNKYQMVIFEEINYVLDYNFLPEDEFLELLNNKPEKVHVVCTGRNASDKLIEIADLVTEMKMIKHPFKDQKIPAQKGIEF
;
A
#
# COMPACT_ATOMS: atom_id res chain seq x y z
N MET A 1 18.11 5.73 -34.47
CA MET A 1 17.16 6.74 -33.96
C MET A 1 16.16 6.06 -33.03
N ARG A 2 15.93 6.58 -31.82
CA ARG A 2 14.86 6.07 -30.94
C ARG A 2 13.51 6.41 -31.58
N LYS A 3 12.61 5.42 -31.74
CA LYS A 3 11.23 5.70 -32.14
C LYS A 3 10.63 6.73 -31.16
N PRO A 4 9.93 7.78 -31.64
CA PRO A 4 9.26 8.70 -30.75
C PRO A 4 8.26 7.91 -29.90
N SER A 5 8.25 8.13 -28.59
CA SER A 5 7.29 7.47 -27.70
C SER A 5 5.90 7.96 -28.04
N GLY A 6 4.93 7.06 -28.21
CA GLY A 6 3.50 7.40 -28.35
C GLY A 6 2.85 8.00 -27.09
N ALA A 7 3.64 8.47 -26.13
CA ALA A 7 3.19 9.02 -24.87
C ALA A 7 2.89 10.52 -25.01
N ASP A 8 1.72 10.95 -24.53
CA ASP A 8 1.32 12.37 -24.46
C ASP A 8 1.67 12.95 -23.08
N PRO A 9 2.65 13.87 -22.97
CA PRO A 9 3.02 14.48 -21.69
C PRO A 9 1.89 15.23 -20.99
N ARG A 10 0.86 15.67 -21.72
CA ARG A 10 -0.30 16.38 -21.15
C ARG A 10 -1.21 15.45 -20.32
N LYS A 11 -1.07 14.14 -20.46
CA LYS A 11 -1.80 13.13 -19.67
C LYS A 11 -1.13 12.78 -18.34
N ARG A 12 -0.06 13.49 -17.94
CA ARG A 12 0.61 13.26 -16.65
C ARG A 12 -0.35 13.60 -15.51
N LYS A 13 -0.65 12.60 -14.70
CA LYS A 13 -1.46 12.68 -13.48
C LYS A 13 -0.88 11.79 -12.39
N GLY A 14 -1.36 11.96 -11.16
CA GLY A 14 -1.14 11.01 -10.07
C GLY A 14 -1.88 9.71 -10.37
N LEU A 15 -1.16 8.59 -10.26
CA LEU A 15 -1.65 7.26 -10.61
C LEU A 15 -2.26 6.53 -9.43
N ILE A 16 -3.27 5.70 -9.67
CA ILE A 16 -3.71 4.64 -8.75
C ILE A 16 -3.00 3.34 -9.16
N ILE A 17 -2.21 2.79 -8.24
CA ILE A 17 -1.38 1.60 -8.46
C ILE A 17 -1.83 0.51 -7.50
N VAL A 18 -2.05 -0.71 -8.00
CA VAL A 18 -2.44 -1.87 -7.20
C VAL A 18 -1.42 -2.99 -7.35
N ASN A 19 -0.81 -3.41 -6.24
CA ASN A 19 0.04 -4.60 -6.18
C ASN A 19 -0.71 -5.70 -5.42
N THR A 20 -1.21 -6.70 -6.15
CA THR A 20 -2.00 -7.81 -5.60
C THR A 20 -1.39 -9.18 -5.91
N GLY A 21 -2.14 -10.27 -5.69
CA GLY A 21 -1.73 -11.64 -5.96
C GLY A 21 -1.07 -12.35 -4.77
N ASP A 22 -0.92 -13.67 -4.91
CA ASP A 22 -0.50 -14.55 -3.82
C ASP A 22 1.00 -14.58 -3.54
N GLY A 23 1.81 -14.09 -4.47
CA GLY A 23 3.26 -14.06 -4.42
C GLY A 23 3.82 -13.02 -3.45
N LYS A 24 5.06 -13.26 -3.01
CA LYS A 24 5.84 -12.29 -2.24
C LYS A 24 6.24 -11.12 -3.14
N GLY A 25 6.18 -9.91 -2.60
CA GLY A 25 6.73 -8.71 -3.25
C GLY A 25 5.86 -7.46 -3.15
N LYS A 26 4.57 -7.58 -2.79
CA LYS A 26 3.58 -6.50 -2.95
C LYS A 26 3.97 -5.24 -2.19
N SER A 27 4.23 -5.41 -0.89
CA SER A 27 4.66 -4.33 0.01
C SER A 27 6.09 -3.88 -0.29
N THR A 28 7.02 -4.79 -0.58
CA THR A 28 8.41 -4.40 -0.89
C THR A 28 8.51 -3.61 -2.20
N ALA A 29 7.66 -3.89 -3.20
CA ALA A 29 7.55 -3.08 -4.40
C ALA A 29 7.00 -1.67 -4.12
N SER A 30 5.96 -1.55 -3.28
CA SER A 30 5.43 -0.22 -2.91
C SER A 30 6.44 0.57 -2.07
N PHE A 31 7.17 -0.08 -1.17
CA PHE A 31 8.28 0.53 -0.41
C PHE A 31 9.45 0.94 -1.31
N GLY A 32 9.78 0.16 -2.33
CA GLY A 32 10.75 0.56 -3.35
C GLY A 32 10.33 1.83 -4.11
N LEU A 33 9.02 1.99 -4.39
CA LEU A 33 8.48 3.23 -4.95
C LEU A 33 8.60 4.41 -3.97
N ALA A 34 8.32 4.18 -2.68
CA ALA A 34 8.50 5.21 -1.65
C ALA A 34 9.95 5.72 -1.60
N VAL A 35 10.92 4.80 -1.61
CA VAL A 35 12.36 5.14 -1.63
C VAL A 35 12.72 5.91 -2.91
N ARG A 36 12.20 5.49 -4.07
CA ARG A 36 12.42 6.22 -5.33
C ARG A 36 11.85 7.64 -5.28
N ALA A 37 10.64 7.80 -4.75
CA ALA A 37 9.99 9.10 -4.61
C ALA A 37 10.77 10.00 -3.64
N ALA A 38 11.18 9.48 -2.48
CA ALA A 38 11.99 10.19 -1.50
C ALA A 38 13.35 10.63 -2.09
N GLY A 39 14.00 9.78 -2.89
CA GLY A 39 15.23 10.15 -3.61
C GLY A 39 15.04 11.31 -4.59
N ASN A 40 13.80 11.56 -5.04
CA ASN A 40 13.41 12.72 -5.85
C ASN A 40 12.78 13.84 -5.01
N LYS A 41 13.00 13.84 -3.69
CA LYS A 41 12.51 14.85 -2.74
C LYS A 41 10.97 14.97 -2.69
N MET A 42 10.26 13.90 -3.05
CA MET A 42 8.81 13.83 -2.89
C MET A 42 8.47 13.38 -1.47
N ASN A 43 7.44 13.99 -0.90
CA ASN A 43 6.89 13.57 0.38
C ASN A 43 5.98 12.36 0.16
N VAL A 44 6.22 11.29 0.93
CA VAL A 44 5.49 10.03 0.90
C VAL A 44 4.85 9.79 2.28
N PHE A 45 3.57 9.46 2.28
CA PHE A 45 2.90 8.92 3.46
C PHE A 45 2.63 7.43 3.27
N ILE A 46 2.91 6.62 4.29
CA ILE A 46 2.64 5.19 4.29
C ILE A 46 1.76 4.89 5.50
N MET A 47 0.55 4.39 5.24
CA MET A 47 -0.30 3.77 6.25
C MET A 47 -0.23 2.25 6.09
N GLN A 48 0.26 1.57 7.12
CA GLN A 48 0.22 0.12 7.22
C GLN A 48 -1.00 -0.29 8.04
N PHE A 49 -1.91 -1.03 7.39
CA PHE A 49 -3.08 -1.62 8.00
C PHE A 49 -2.75 -3.00 8.58
N MET A 50 -3.55 -3.47 9.54
CA MET A 50 -3.50 -4.80 10.18
C MET A 50 -2.26 -5.06 11.05
N LYS A 51 -1.05 -4.79 10.58
CA LYS A 51 0.20 -5.31 11.18
C LYS A 51 0.67 -4.65 12.47
N GLY A 52 -0.02 -3.64 12.99
CA GLY A 52 0.16 -3.10 14.34
C GLY A 52 1.62 -2.90 14.79
N GLN A 53 2.03 -3.65 15.82
CA GLN A 53 3.36 -3.60 16.47
C GLN A 53 4.49 -4.32 15.70
N TRP A 54 4.24 -4.79 14.48
CA TRP A 54 5.26 -5.50 13.70
C TRP A 54 6.50 -4.62 13.49
N LYS A 55 7.66 -5.09 13.96
CA LYS A 55 8.94 -4.37 13.87
C LYS A 55 9.59 -4.60 12.51
N ALA A 56 8.91 -4.16 11.45
CA ALA A 56 9.42 -4.22 10.08
C ALA A 56 10.75 -3.48 9.95
N GLY A 57 11.76 -4.09 9.32
CA GLY A 57 13.04 -3.42 9.02
C GLY A 57 12.89 -2.13 8.20
N GLU A 58 11.83 -2.03 7.39
CA GLU A 58 11.49 -0.85 6.59
C GLU A 58 11.16 0.37 7.45
N ARG A 59 10.48 0.19 8.59
CA ARG A 59 10.18 1.31 9.51
C ARG A 59 11.44 2.02 9.97
N LYS A 60 12.45 1.24 10.40
CA LYS A 60 13.76 1.77 10.81
C LYS A 60 14.50 2.46 9.67
N SER A 61 14.29 1.98 8.45
CA SER A 61 14.91 2.58 7.25
C SER A 61 14.22 3.88 6.87
N PHE A 62 12.89 3.95 7.00
CA PHE A 62 12.10 5.15 6.72
C PHE A 62 12.33 6.27 7.73
N GLU A 63 12.57 5.94 9.00
CA GLU A 63 12.99 6.92 10.02
C GLU A 63 14.25 7.69 9.58
N LYS A 64 15.19 7.02 8.90
CA LYS A 64 16.41 7.65 8.35
C LYS A 64 16.17 8.44 7.05
N LEU A 65 15.02 8.25 6.41
CA LEU A 65 14.60 8.96 5.21
C LEU A 65 13.67 10.14 5.52
N ALA A 66 13.49 10.48 6.80
CA ALA A 66 12.86 11.73 7.20
C ALA A 66 13.63 12.94 6.60
N PRO A 67 12.92 14.02 6.21
CA PRO A 67 11.48 14.23 6.36
C PRO A 67 10.62 13.68 5.20
N TYR A 68 11.23 13.00 4.21
CA TYR A 68 10.54 12.65 2.96
C TYR A 68 9.58 11.47 3.10
N ILE A 69 9.83 10.54 4.02
CA ILE A 69 8.92 9.42 4.28
C ILE A 69 8.36 9.53 5.69
N GLU A 70 7.04 9.58 5.77
CA GLU A 70 6.28 9.48 7.00
C GLU A 70 5.54 8.15 7.01
N PHE A 71 5.75 7.36 8.06
CA PHE A 71 5.22 6.00 8.19
C PHE A 71 4.41 5.88 9.47
N GLU A 72 3.18 5.40 9.35
CA GLU A 72 2.31 5.05 10.46
C GLU A 72 1.81 3.61 10.26
N ALA A 73 1.78 2.84 11.35
CA ALA A 73 1.20 1.50 11.36
C ALA A 73 0.08 1.46 12.41
N MET A 74 -1.08 0.97 12.00
CA MET A 74 -2.25 0.82 12.86
C MET A 74 -2.84 -0.58 12.68
N GLY A 75 -3.29 -1.16 13.78
CA GLY A 75 -3.72 -2.56 13.87
C GLY A 75 -3.23 -3.19 15.16
N ASP A 76 -3.74 -4.37 15.47
CA ASP A 76 -3.33 -5.17 16.64
C ASP A 76 -2.55 -6.45 16.24
N GLY A 77 -2.27 -6.64 14.95
CA GLY A 77 -1.85 -7.92 14.39
C GLY A 77 -2.82 -8.37 13.32
N PHE A 78 -2.55 -9.54 12.72
CA PHE A 78 -3.47 -10.08 11.74
C PHE A 78 -4.74 -10.62 12.41
N THR A 79 -5.85 -10.70 11.66
CA THR A 79 -7.16 -11.14 12.17
C THR A 79 -7.21 -12.55 12.72
N TRP A 80 -6.30 -13.42 12.28
CA TRP A 80 -6.17 -14.77 12.86
C TRP A 80 -5.45 -14.78 14.20
N ASP A 81 -4.83 -13.66 14.58
CA ASP A 81 -4.24 -13.44 15.91
C ASP A 81 -5.23 -12.74 16.86
N THR A 82 -6.29 -12.10 16.33
CA THR A 82 -7.30 -11.34 17.09
C THR A 82 -8.69 -11.98 17.00
N ASN A 83 -9.18 -12.56 18.09
CA ASN A 83 -10.58 -13.04 18.18
C ASN A 83 -11.61 -11.89 18.33
N ASN A 84 -11.35 -10.69 17.78
CA ASN A 84 -12.20 -9.51 17.97
C ASN A 84 -12.33 -8.64 16.72
N ILE A 85 -13.27 -9.03 15.85
CA ILE A 85 -13.62 -8.34 14.61
C ILE A 85 -14.03 -6.88 14.86
N GLU A 86 -14.79 -6.59 15.92
CA GLU A 86 -15.25 -5.23 16.21
C GLU A 86 -14.07 -4.27 16.45
N LYS A 87 -13.06 -4.74 17.19
CA LYS A 87 -11.83 -3.98 17.43
C LYS A 87 -11.04 -3.76 16.14
N ASP A 88 -10.98 -4.77 15.26
CA ASP A 88 -10.30 -4.66 13.97
C ASP A 88 -11.02 -3.65 13.06
N MET A 89 -12.35 -3.63 13.02
CA MET A 89 -13.15 -2.62 12.31
C MET A 89 -12.89 -1.21 12.83
N ILE A 90 -12.88 -1.02 14.15
CA ILE A 90 -12.59 0.28 14.78
C ILE A 90 -11.18 0.77 14.41
N THR A 91 -10.20 -0.14 14.42
CA THR A 91 -8.81 0.21 14.14
C THR A 91 -8.59 0.49 12.66
N ALA A 92 -9.18 -0.31 11.78
CA ALA A 92 -9.20 -0.08 10.33
C ALA A 92 -9.83 1.28 9.99
N ARG A 93 -10.97 1.62 10.62
CA ARG A 93 -11.62 2.93 10.46
C ARG A 93 -10.70 4.07 10.85
N LYS A 94 -10.04 4.00 12.02
CA LYS A 94 -9.08 5.03 12.46
C LYS A 94 -7.91 5.19 11.49
N ALA A 95 -7.33 4.09 11.03
CA ALA A 95 -6.24 4.08 10.07
C ALA A 95 -6.66 4.72 8.73
N PHE A 96 -7.87 4.39 8.27
CA PHE A 96 -8.45 4.97 7.07
C PHE A 96 -8.65 6.49 7.19
N GLU A 97 -9.21 6.99 8.29
CA GLU A 97 -9.41 8.44 8.48
C GLU A 97 -8.08 9.22 8.50
N VAL A 98 -7.02 8.65 9.11
CA VAL A 98 -5.69 9.25 9.08
C VAL A 98 -5.14 9.28 7.66
N ALA A 99 -5.18 8.15 6.95
CA ALA A 99 -4.66 8.07 5.58
C ALA A 99 -5.45 8.97 4.61
N LYS A 100 -6.77 9.03 4.75
CA LYS A 100 -7.67 9.94 4.01
C LYS A 100 -7.26 11.40 4.23
N LYS A 101 -7.09 11.83 5.48
CA LYS A 101 -6.63 13.19 5.79
C LYS A 101 -5.28 13.51 5.15
N LYS A 102 -4.33 12.56 5.15
CA LYS A 102 -3.00 12.74 4.55
C LYS A 102 -3.09 12.83 3.03
N LEU A 103 -3.86 11.96 2.38
CA LEU A 103 -4.11 11.98 0.94
C LEU A 103 -4.69 13.32 0.48
N LEU A 104 -5.67 13.85 1.20
CA LEU A 104 -6.35 15.09 0.84
C LEU A 104 -5.58 16.37 1.23
N SER A 105 -4.47 16.25 1.96
CA SER A 105 -3.74 17.41 2.51
C SER A 105 -2.90 18.20 1.50
N ASN A 106 -2.70 17.69 0.27
CA ASN A 106 -1.73 18.20 -0.72
C ASN A 106 -0.26 18.26 -0.25
N LYS A 107 0.06 17.78 0.96
CA LYS A 107 1.44 17.73 1.50
C LYS A 107 2.28 16.63 0.85
N TYR A 108 1.66 15.50 0.51
CA TYR A 108 2.31 14.31 -0.03
C TYR A 108 2.06 14.17 -1.52
N GLN A 109 3.08 13.73 -2.26
CA GLN A 109 2.94 13.39 -3.69
C GLN A 109 2.67 11.91 -3.89
N MET A 110 2.86 11.07 -2.86
CA MET A 110 2.51 9.67 -2.87
C MET A 110 1.93 9.25 -1.52
N VAL A 111 0.83 8.50 -1.54
CA VAL A 111 0.24 7.86 -0.37
C VAL A 111 0.12 6.36 -0.61
N ILE A 112 0.65 5.56 0.31
CA ILE A 112 0.63 4.10 0.25
C ILE A 112 -0.33 3.59 1.31
N PHE A 113 -1.36 2.86 0.87
CA PHE A 113 -2.29 2.11 1.69
C PHE A 113 -1.84 0.64 1.69
N GLU A 114 -0.95 0.28 2.62
CA GLU A 114 -0.34 -1.05 2.69
C GLU A 114 -1.27 -2.04 3.40
N GLU A 115 -1.57 -3.16 2.74
CA GLU A 115 -2.56 -4.19 3.14
C GLU A 115 -4.02 -3.73 3.18
N ILE A 116 -4.38 -2.62 2.53
CA ILE A 116 -5.76 -2.15 2.42
C ILE A 116 -6.68 -3.18 1.75
N ASN A 117 -6.17 -3.97 0.81
CA ASN A 117 -7.02 -4.93 0.10
C ASN A 117 -7.64 -5.96 1.08
N TYR A 118 -6.91 -6.36 2.12
CA TYR A 118 -7.45 -7.24 3.17
C TYR A 118 -8.55 -6.55 4.00
N VAL A 119 -8.36 -5.28 4.32
CA VAL A 119 -9.35 -4.49 5.06
C VAL A 119 -10.68 -4.42 4.29
N LEU A 120 -10.61 -4.30 2.96
CA LEU A 120 -11.77 -4.29 2.09
C LEU A 120 -12.37 -5.69 1.93
N ASP A 121 -11.55 -6.70 1.65
CA ASP A 121 -11.96 -8.10 1.48
C ASP A 121 -12.67 -8.66 2.74
N TYR A 122 -12.19 -8.27 3.92
CA TYR A 122 -12.80 -8.67 5.20
C TYR A 122 -13.96 -7.77 5.65
N ASN A 123 -14.38 -6.81 4.82
CA ASN A 123 -15.45 -5.86 5.11
C ASN A 123 -15.25 -5.03 6.39
N PHE A 124 -14.00 -4.73 6.74
CA PHE A 124 -13.68 -3.88 7.89
C PHE A 124 -13.87 -2.39 7.60
N LEU A 125 -13.86 -2.05 6.32
CA LEU A 125 -14.20 -0.74 5.79
C LEU A 125 -15.13 -0.94 4.59
N PRO A 126 -16.24 -0.16 4.46
CA PRO A 126 -17.06 -0.19 3.26
C PRO A 126 -16.24 0.16 2.02
N GLU A 127 -16.21 -0.74 1.05
CA GLU A 127 -15.39 -0.57 -0.15
C GLU A 127 -15.76 0.68 -0.96
N ASP A 128 -17.05 0.95 -1.11
CA ASP A 128 -17.52 2.08 -1.91
C ASP A 128 -17.00 3.43 -1.35
N GLU A 129 -16.81 3.54 -0.03
CA GLU A 129 -16.22 4.72 0.61
C GLU A 129 -14.73 4.89 0.24
N PHE A 130 -13.99 3.78 0.14
CA PHE A 130 -12.59 3.82 -0.31
C PHE A 130 -12.49 4.18 -1.79
N LEU A 131 -13.35 3.61 -2.64
CA LEU A 131 -13.39 3.92 -4.07
C LEU A 131 -13.77 5.37 -4.33
N GLU A 132 -14.72 5.92 -3.56
CA GLU A 132 -15.07 7.34 -3.62
C GLU A 132 -13.87 8.23 -3.27
N LEU A 133 -13.10 7.89 -2.23
CA LEU A 133 -11.87 8.61 -1.89
C LEU A 133 -10.86 8.58 -3.05
N LEU A 134 -10.67 7.43 -3.70
CA LEU A 134 -9.72 7.31 -4.81
C LEU A 134 -10.16 8.11 -6.04
N ASN A 135 -11.45 8.11 -6.36
CA ASN A 135 -12.00 8.91 -7.45
C ASN A 135 -11.89 10.42 -7.19
N ASN A 136 -11.94 10.85 -5.94
CA ASN A 136 -11.84 12.25 -5.52
C ASN A 136 -10.44 12.66 -5.03
N LYS A 137 -9.42 11.80 -5.18
CA LYS A 137 -8.07 12.13 -4.74
C LYS A 137 -7.52 13.36 -5.48
N PRO A 138 -6.60 14.14 -4.88
CA PRO A 138 -5.97 15.23 -5.61
C PRO A 138 -5.26 14.71 -6.87
N GLU A 139 -5.48 15.41 -7.99
CA GLU A 139 -5.14 14.94 -9.34
C GLU A 139 -3.68 14.47 -9.47
N LYS A 140 -2.75 15.16 -8.81
CA LYS A 140 -1.30 14.93 -8.91
C LYS A 140 -0.74 13.93 -7.90
N VAL A 141 -1.56 13.45 -6.96
CA VAL A 141 -1.07 12.54 -5.89
C VAL A 141 -1.17 11.09 -6.37
N HIS A 142 -0.06 10.36 -6.26
CA HIS A 142 -0.01 8.93 -6.51
C HIS A 142 -0.60 8.17 -5.31
N VAL A 143 -1.36 7.13 -5.58
CA VAL A 143 -1.88 6.20 -4.57
C VAL A 143 -1.39 4.79 -4.89
N VAL A 144 -0.89 4.08 -3.89
CA VAL A 144 -0.50 2.67 -4.02
C VAL A 144 -1.29 1.83 -3.02
N CYS A 145 -2.02 0.84 -3.51
CA CYS A 145 -2.76 -0.13 -2.71
C CYS A 145 -2.04 -1.48 -2.77
N THR A 146 -1.91 -2.15 -1.63
CA THR A 146 -1.33 -3.50 -1.59
C THR A 146 -2.19 -4.47 -0.81
N GLY A 147 -1.92 -5.76 -1.05
CA GLY A 147 -2.52 -6.88 -0.34
C GLY A 147 -3.07 -7.91 -1.32
N ARG A 148 -3.41 -9.09 -0.82
CA ARG A 148 -4.10 -10.10 -1.64
C ARG A 148 -5.53 -9.64 -1.95
N ASN A 149 -6.19 -10.34 -2.86
CA ASN A 149 -7.63 -10.17 -3.10
C ASN A 149 -8.04 -8.72 -3.40
N ALA A 150 -7.32 -8.03 -4.29
CA ALA A 150 -7.84 -6.75 -4.80
C ALA A 150 -9.18 -7.02 -5.51
N SER A 151 -10.20 -6.26 -5.16
CA SER A 151 -11.52 -6.39 -5.77
C SER A 151 -11.51 -5.97 -7.23
N ASP A 152 -12.45 -6.51 -8.01
CA ASP A 152 -12.61 -6.13 -9.41
C ASP A 152 -12.89 -4.63 -9.58
N LYS A 153 -13.67 -4.03 -8.67
CA LYS A 153 -13.95 -2.59 -8.66
C LYS A 153 -12.68 -1.76 -8.45
N LEU A 154 -11.80 -2.15 -7.53
CA LEU A 154 -10.52 -1.45 -7.29
C LEU A 154 -9.57 -1.62 -8.49
N ILE A 155 -9.56 -2.80 -9.10
CA ILE A 155 -8.79 -3.09 -10.31
C ILE A 155 -9.27 -2.22 -11.47
N GLU A 156 -10.58 -2.07 -11.64
CA GLU A 156 -11.19 -1.29 -12.73
C GLU A 156 -10.78 0.18 -12.72
N ILE A 157 -10.73 0.81 -11.54
CA ILE A 157 -10.36 2.23 -11.41
C ILE A 157 -8.84 2.47 -11.37
N ALA A 158 -8.03 1.43 -11.25
CA ALA A 158 -6.58 1.55 -11.15
C ALA A 158 -5.93 1.86 -12.49
N ASP A 159 -4.93 2.75 -12.48
CA ASP A 159 -4.13 3.05 -13.68
C ASP A 159 -3.08 1.97 -13.97
N LEU A 160 -2.64 1.26 -12.93
CA LEU A 160 -1.66 0.18 -13.02
C LEU A 160 -1.99 -0.92 -12.02
N VAL A 161 -2.13 -2.15 -12.50
CA VAL A 161 -2.31 -3.34 -11.66
C VAL A 161 -1.19 -4.33 -11.94
N THR A 162 -0.54 -4.81 -10.89
CA THR A 162 0.43 -5.90 -10.96
C THR A 162 -0.03 -7.05 -10.07
N GLU A 163 -0.28 -8.21 -10.68
CA GLU A 163 -0.51 -9.46 -9.96
C GLU A 163 0.83 -10.17 -9.71
N MET A 164 1.20 -10.28 -8.45
CA MET A 164 2.36 -11.07 -8.05
C MET A 164 1.94 -12.53 -7.95
N LYS A 165 2.14 -13.29 -9.02
CA LYS A 165 1.85 -14.72 -9.03
C LYS A 165 2.91 -15.51 -8.27
N MET A 166 2.50 -16.40 -7.37
CA MET A 166 3.43 -17.27 -6.64
C MET A 166 3.88 -18.44 -7.54
N ILE A 167 5.00 -18.27 -8.25
CA ILE A 167 5.59 -19.35 -9.06
C ILE A 167 6.28 -20.40 -8.20
N LYS A 168 7.06 -19.94 -7.21
CA LYS A 168 7.71 -20.75 -6.16
C LYS A 168 7.80 -19.94 -4.88
N HIS A 169 7.84 -20.61 -3.73
CA HIS A 169 8.03 -19.93 -2.45
C HIS A 169 8.82 -20.82 -1.48
N PRO A 170 9.90 -20.30 -0.85
CA PRO A 170 10.79 -21.11 -0.01
C PRO A 170 10.06 -21.79 1.15
N PHE A 171 9.12 -21.11 1.80
CA PHE A 171 8.25 -21.73 2.81
C PHE A 171 7.40 -22.89 2.26
N LYS A 172 6.81 -22.75 1.07
CA LYS A 172 5.91 -23.77 0.51
C LYS A 172 6.68 -25.00 0.06
N ASP A 173 7.73 -24.77 -0.72
CA ASP A 173 8.46 -25.80 -1.47
C ASP A 173 9.60 -26.44 -0.65
N GLN A 174 10.20 -25.67 0.26
CA GLN A 174 11.42 -26.07 0.99
C GLN A 174 11.24 -26.04 2.51
N LYS A 175 10.08 -25.60 3.03
CA LYS A 175 9.81 -25.41 4.47
C LYS A 175 10.77 -24.47 5.18
N ILE A 176 11.41 -23.56 4.44
CA ILE A 176 12.30 -22.55 5.02
C ILE A 176 11.45 -21.50 5.77
N PRO A 177 11.73 -21.24 7.06
CA PRO A 177 10.99 -20.26 7.85
C PRO A 177 11.34 -18.82 7.45
N ALA A 178 10.52 -17.86 7.89
CA ALA A 178 10.76 -16.44 7.68
C ALA A 178 12.13 -16.00 8.23
N GLN A 179 12.85 -15.17 7.46
CA GLN A 179 14.19 -14.71 7.78
C GLN A 179 14.25 -13.19 7.90
N LYS A 180 15.02 -12.73 8.88
CA LYS A 180 15.30 -11.31 9.08
C LYS A 180 15.99 -10.72 7.84
N GLY A 181 15.49 -9.59 7.36
CA GLY A 181 15.93 -8.90 6.14
C GLY A 181 15.30 -9.44 4.85
N ILE A 182 14.52 -10.52 4.91
CA ILE A 182 13.85 -11.12 3.75
C ILE A 182 12.32 -11.05 3.92
N GLU A 183 11.80 -11.55 5.03
CA GLU A 183 10.36 -11.49 5.37
C GLU A 183 10.04 -10.37 6.38
N PHE A 184 10.98 -9.99 7.26
CA PHE A 184 10.80 -8.96 8.27
C PHE A 184 12.09 -8.24 8.69
#